data_AF-A0A0G0UY53-F1
#
_entry.id   AF-A0A0G0UY53-F1
#
_cell.length_a   1.000
_cell.length_b   1.000
_cell.length_c   1.000
_cell.angle_alpha   90.00
_cell.angle_beta   90.00
_cell.angle_gamma   90.00
#
_symmetry.space_group_name_H-M   'P 1'
#
loop_
_entity.id
_entity.type
_entity.pdbx_description
1 polymer ?
#
loop_
_entity_poly.entity_id
_entity_poly.type
_entity_poly.pdbx_seq_one_letter_code
_entity_poly.pdbx_strand_id
1 'polypeptide(L)'
;MREPKRVYLIDFDNTLFDTDALKRSISENFKKRFGDKNLSLFWKTYAESVKALKYVDIKEISKDLHKKFGDGSAKDFEDLFFKAEFKKFVFKHSDKLIKILKGGGKVTLYSLGDAHYQPTKINGSGIEKLIGKDNIVILKNKKTALGGTILKFKASGYNQIIMVDDRAHFLEKAKRVDPGCITVWFRFGKYKNILPKDKISIDYETDSSENLIHYLKNFVGILSQRNIKENISILRE
;
A
#
# COMPACT_ATOMS: atom_id res chain seq x y z
N MET A 1 22.83 -22.07 -11.25
CA MET A 1 22.24 -20.79 -11.69
C MET A 1 22.39 -19.77 -10.56
N ARG A 2 22.77 -18.52 -10.83
CA ARG A 2 22.81 -17.47 -9.79
C ARG A 2 21.40 -17.13 -9.34
N GLU A 3 21.19 -16.90 -8.05
CA GLU A 3 19.88 -16.46 -7.54
C GLU A 3 19.44 -15.14 -8.18
N PRO A 4 18.13 -14.98 -8.45
CA PRO A 4 17.62 -13.76 -9.06
C PRO A 4 17.76 -12.57 -8.12
N LYS A 5 18.13 -11.41 -8.67
CA LYS A 5 18.13 -10.14 -7.94
C LYS A 5 16.71 -9.60 -7.91
N ARG A 6 16.06 -9.68 -6.74
CA ARG A 6 14.64 -9.40 -6.56
C ARG A 6 14.36 -7.95 -6.16
N VAL A 7 13.25 -7.40 -6.64
CA VAL A 7 12.62 -6.17 -6.11
C VAL A 7 11.15 -6.42 -5.78
N TYR A 8 10.73 -5.97 -4.60
CA TYR A 8 9.36 -6.00 -4.10
C TYR A 8 8.75 -4.61 -4.23
N LEU A 9 7.70 -4.48 -5.03
CA LEU A 9 6.88 -3.28 -5.14
C LEU A 9 5.60 -3.52 -4.33
N ILE A 10 5.49 -2.89 -3.17
CA ILE A 10 4.39 -3.15 -2.23
C ILE A 10 3.53 -1.90 -2.15
N ASP A 11 2.23 -2.02 -2.38
CA ASP A 11 1.30 -0.93 -2.11
C ASP A 11 1.18 -0.66 -0.60
N PHE A 12 0.66 0.51 -0.24
CA PHE A 12 0.48 0.90 1.15
C PHE A 12 -0.98 0.70 1.57
N ASP A 13 -1.90 1.33 0.83
CA ASP A 13 -3.30 1.43 1.20
C ASP A 13 -3.99 0.08 0.95
N ASN A 14 -4.69 -0.43 1.96
CA ASN A 14 -5.30 -1.76 1.99
C ASN A 14 -4.35 -2.93 1.67
N THR A 15 -3.03 -2.74 1.82
CA THR A 15 -1.99 -3.79 1.67
C THR A 15 -1.10 -3.91 2.92
N LEU A 16 -0.57 -2.79 3.41
CA LEU A 16 0.16 -2.71 4.70
C LEU A 16 -0.63 -1.92 5.76
N PHE A 17 -1.65 -1.18 5.32
CA PHE A 17 -2.39 -0.23 6.11
C PHE A 17 -3.89 -0.32 5.80
N ASP A 18 -4.74 -0.44 6.81
CA ASP A 18 -6.20 -0.49 6.69
C ASP A 18 -6.78 0.93 6.50
N THR A 19 -6.77 1.37 5.25
CA THR A 19 -7.29 2.68 4.85
C THR A 19 -8.80 2.80 5.07
N ASP A 20 -9.51 1.69 4.97
CA ASP A 20 -10.96 1.65 5.18
C ASP A 20 -11.30 1.80 6.68
N ALA A 21 -10.52 1.20 7.58
CA ALA A 21 -10.60 1.45 9.03
C ALA A 21 -10.24 2.90 9.39
N LEU A 22 -9.20 3.48 8.77
CA LEU A 22 -8.88 4.90 8.96
C LEU A 22 -10.08 5.79 8.59
N LYS A 23 -10.75 5.54 7.45
CA LYS A 23 -11.94 6.31 7.06
C LYS A 23 -13.12 6.14 8.02
N ARG A 24 -13.31 4.95 8.59
CA ARG A 24 -14.31 4.73 9.65
C ARG A 24 -13.98 5.55 10.89
N SER A 25 -12.73 5.53 11.35
CA SER A 25 -12.28 6.34 12.49
C SER A 25 -12.42 7.85 12.25
N ILE A 26 -12.10 8.33 11.04
CA ILE A 26 -12.35 9.72 10.64
C ILE A 26 -13.85 10.06 10.74
N SER A 27 -14.71 9.14 10.29
CA SER A 27 -16.17 9.32 10.38
C SER A 27 -16.65 9.40 11.83
N GLU A 28 -16.14 8.55 12.70
CA GLU A 28 -16.48 8.56 14.13
C GLU A 28 -16.01 9.85 14.81
N ASN A 29 -14.80 10.31 14.52
CA ASN A 29 -14.27 11.57 15.05
C ASN A 29 -15.02 12.78 14.52
N PHE A 30 -15.41 12.75 13.24
CA PHE A 30 -16.27 13.76 12.65
C PHE A 30 -17.61 13.83 13.41
N LYS A 31 -18.27 12.69 13.63
CA LYS A 31 -19.56 12.63 14.32
C LYS A 31 -19.50 13.12 15.77
N LYS A 32 -18.42 12.79 16.49
CA LYS A 32 -18.19 13.28 17.86
C LYS A 32 -18.05 14.80 17.91
N ARG A 33 -17.52 15.41 16.86
CA ARG A 33 -17.21 16.85 16.82
C ARG A 33 -18.33 17.70 16.25
N PHE A 34 -19.02 17.21 15.22
CA PHE A 34 -19.99 17.98 14.43
C PHE A 34 -21.40 17.36 14.44
N GLY A 35 -21.59 16.24 15.14
CA GLY A 35 -22.82 15.48 15.14
C GLY A 35 -22.96 14.54 13.93
N ASP A 36 -23.98 13.69 13.97
CA ASP A 36 -24.27 12.72 12.90
C ASP A 36 -24.85 13.38 11.64
N LYS A 37 -25.52 14.53 11.83
CA LYS A 37 -26.06 15.32 10.71
C LYS A 37 -24.87 15.71 9.83
N ASN A 38 -25.01 15.46 8.53
CA ASN A 38 -24.06 15.84 7.48
C ASN A 38 -22.83 14.95 7.25
N LEU A 39 -22.65 13.78 7.89
CA LEU A 39 -21.53 12.87 7.52
C LEU A 39 -21.53 12.51 6.01
N SER A 40 -22.73 12.36 5.42
CA SER A 40 -22.89 12.16 3.98
C SER A 40 -22.36 13.36 3.16
N LEU A 41 -22.65 14.59 3.61
CA LEU A 41 -22.13 15.81 2.97
C LEU A 41 -20.59 15.91 3.10
N PHE A 42 -20.03 15.48 4.24
CA PHE A 42 -18.58 15.42 4.44
C PHE A 42 -17.92 14.52 3.40
N TRP A 43 -18.37 13.27 3.27
CA TRP A 43 -17.79 12.33 2.30
C TRP A 43 -18.12 12.69 0.84
N LYS A 44 -19.29 13.31 0.58
CA LYS A 44 -19.63 13.85 -0.74
C LYS A 44 -18.67 14.97 -1.14
N THR A 45 -18.41 15.92 -0.25
CA THR A 45 -17.47 17.02 -0.48
C THR A 45 -16.06 16.49 -0.71
N TYR A 46 -15.60 15.53 0.11
CA TYR A 46 -14.34 14.84 -0.11
C TYR A 46 -14.26 14.21 -1.52
N ALA A 47 -15.30 13.46 -1.93
CA ALA A 47 -15.31 12.78 -3.22
C ALA A 47 -15.35 13.76 -4.41
N GLU A 48 -16.10 14.86 -4.29
CA GLU A 48 -16.16 15.92 -5.29
C GLU A 48 -14.80 16.61 -5.48
N SER A 49 -14.12 17.00 -4.39
CA SER A 49 -12.80 17.63 -4.46
C SER A 49 -11.75 16.66 -5.04
N VAL A 50 -11.76 15.38 -4.64
CA VAL A 50 -10.85 14.36 -5.22
C VAL A 50 -11.09 14.17 -6.71
N LYS A 51 -12.37 14.18 -7.15
CA LYS A 51 -12.71 14.07 -8.57
C LYS A 51 -12.23 15.29 -9.35
N ALA A 52 -12.41 16.49 -8.81
CA ALA A 52 -11.99 17.74 -9.44
C ALA A 52 -10.47 17.86 -9.56
N LEU A 53 -9.74 17.58 -8.46
CA LEU A 53 -8.29 17.71 -8.39
C LEU A 53 -7.56 16.53 -9.03
N LYS A 54 -8.22 15.37 -9.17
CA LYS A 54 -7.65 14.07 -9.59
C LYS A 54 -6.64 13.48 -8.60
N TYR A 55 -6.54 14.06 -7.40
CA TYR A 55 -5.75 13.56 -6.27
C TYR A 55 -6.39 14.02 -4.95
N VAL A 56 -5.89 13.53 -3.82
CA VAL A 56 -6.36 13.92 -2.49
C VAL A 56 -5.62 15.16 -2.03
N ASP A 57 -6.30 16.29 -1.87
CA ASP A 57 -5.75 17.47 -1.20
C ASP A 57 -6.57 17.76 0.05
N ILE A 58 -6.07 17.32 1.21
CA ILE A 58 -6.80 17.47 2.47
C ILE A 58 -6.99 18.95 2.83
N LYS A 59 -6.08 19.85 2.46
CA LYS A 59 -6.22 21.28 2.77
C LYS A 59 -7.34 21.90 1.95
N GLU A 60 -7.36 21.64 0.66
CA GLU A 60 -8.45 22.13 -0.21
C GLU A 60 -9.80 21.51 0.15
N ILE A 61 -9.83 20.19 0.42
CA ILE A 61 -11.04 19.51 0.93
C ILE A 61 -11.53 20.19 2.22
N SER A 62 -10.63 20.54 3.13
CA SER A 62 -11.00 21.15 4.41
C SER A 62 -11.51 22.58 4.25
N LYS A 63 -11.00 23.35 3.28
CA LYS A 63 -11.56 24.66 2.90
C LYS A 63 -12.96 24.52 2.32
N ASP A 64 -13.18 23.54 1.44
CA ASP A 64 -14.50 23.27 0.84
C ASP A 64 -15.51 22.83 1.90
N LEU A 65 -15.08 21.98 2.83
CA LEU A 65 -15.89 21.57 3.98
C LEU A 65 -16.28 22.77 4.82
N HIS A 66 -15.34 23.61 5.23
CA HIS A 66 -15.62 24.82 6.00
C HIS A 66 -16.66 25.72 5.31
N LYS A 67 -16.52 25.97 3.99
CA LYS A 67 -17.49 26.76 3.21
C LYS A 67 -18.89 26.15 3.18
N LYS A 68 -19.00 24.82 3.08
CA LYS A 68 -20.28 24.11 2.94
C LYS A 68 -20.97 23.82 4.26
N PHE A 69 -20.19 23.63 5.33
CA PHE A 69 -20.71 23.28 6.65
C PHE A 69 -21.02 24.50 7.52
N GLY A 70 -20.23 25.57 7.43
CA GLY A 70 -20.33 26.72 8.34
C GLY A 70 -19.89 26.41 9.79
N ASP A 71 -20.10 25.19 10.27
CA ASP A 71 -19.66 24.68 11.56
C ASP A 71 -18.22 24.15 11.49
N GLY A 72 -17.34 24.69 12.33
CA GLY A 72 -15.92 24.34 12.37
C GLY A 72 -15.06 25.09 11.35
N SER A 73 -13.80 25.29 11.70
CA SER A 73 -12.80 25.90 10.82
C SER A 73 -12.24 24.88 9.81
N ALA A 74 -11.58 25.35 8.75
CA ALA A 74 -10.84 24.45 7.85
C ALA A 74 -9.80 23.61 8.63
N LYS A 75 -9.16 24.20 9.65
CA LYS A 75 -8.19 23.49 10.49
C LYS A 75 -8.82 22.30 11.24
N ASP A 76 -10.08 22.44 11.61
CA ASP A 76 -10.83 21.43 12.33
C ASP A 76 -11.09 20.18 11.49
N PHE A 77 -11.34 20.37 10.20
CA PHE A 77 -11.46 19.29 9.24
C PHE A 77 -10.11 18.68 8.89
N GLU A 78 -9.05 19.49 8.72
CA GLU A 78 -7.70 18.98 8.47
C GLU A 78 -7.25 18.04 9.61
N ASP A 79 -7.53 18.43 10.85
CA ASP A 79 -7.15 17.67 12.03
C ASP A 79 -7.79 16.28 12.08
N LEU A 80 -8.99 16.09 11.53
CA LEU A 80 -9.60 14.76 11.41
C LEU A 80 -8.72 13.79 10.63
N PHE A 81 -8.03 14.28 9.61
CA PHE A 81 -7.15 13.48 8.75
C PHE A 81 -5.73 13.40 9.32
N PHE A 82 -5.10 14.56 9.59
CA PHE A 82 -3.68 14.63 9.92
C PHE A 82 -3.35 14.22 11.36
N LYS A 83 -4.30 14.32 12.30
CA LYS A 83 -4.08 13.91 13.70
C LYS A 83 -4.58 12.49 13.99
N ALA A 84 -4.94 11.72 12.96
CA ALA A 84 -5.28 10.32 13.13
C ALA A 84 -4.08 9.52 13.68
N GLU A 85 -4.35 8.57 14.57
CA GLU A 85 -3.32 7.67 15.11
C GLU A 85 -2.96 6.58 14.10
N PHE A 86 -2.22 6.94 13.04
CA PHE A 86 -1.96 6.09 11.88
C PHE A 86 -1.44 4.69 12.22
N LYS A 87 -0.61 4.56 13.26
CA LYS A 87 -0.08 3.27 13.71
C LYS A 87 -1.17 2.23 14.04
N LYS A 88 -2.36 2.66 14.49
CA LYS A 88 -3.50 1.77 14.80
C LYS A 88 -4.05 1.03 13.58
N PHE A 89 -3.77 1.53 12.37
CA PHE A 89 -4.30 0.97 11.13
C PHE A 89 -3.28 0.14 10.36
N VAL A 90 -2.05 -0.04 10.86
CA VAL A 90 -1.09 -0.97 10.23
C VAL A 90 -1.59 -2.40 10.39
N PHE A 91 -1.60 -3.19 9.32
CA PHE A 91 -2.02 -4.58 9.43
C PHE A 91 -1.08 -5.38 10.33
N LYS A 92 -1.65 -6.35 11.03
CA LYS A 92 -0.88 -7.31 11.81
C LYS A 92 0.17 -7.98 10.92
N HIS A 93 1.40 -8.09 11.43
CA HIS A 93 2.54 -8.70 10.74
C HIS A 93 3.10 -7.94 9.52
N SER A 94 2.66 -6.72 9.22
CA SER A 94 3.28 -5.91 8.14
C SER A 94 4.76 -5.63 8.40
N ASP A 95 5.16 -5.44 9.66
CA ASP A 95 6.55 -5.29 10.07
C ASP A 95 7.38 -6.55 9.80
N LYS A 96 6.86 -7.72 10.20
CA LYS A 96 7.46 -9.03 9.96
C LYS A 96 7.58 -9.31 8.46
N LEU A 97 6.54 -8.99 7.69
CA LEU A 97 6.54 -9.09 6.23
C LEU A 97 7.67 -8.27 5.63
N ILE A 98 7.76 -6.97 5.95
CA ILE A 98 8.82 -6.09 5.42
C ILE A 98 10.21 -6.62 5.78
N LYS A 99 10.42 -7.08 7.03
CA LYS A 99 11.70 -7.66 7.46
C LYS A 99 12.09 -8.89 6.63
N ILE A 100 11.14 -9.79 6.38
CA ILE A 100 11.36 -10.98 5.56
C ILE A 100 11.70 -10.60 4.12
N LEU A 101 10.95 -9.66 3.54
CA LEU A 101 11.17 -9.20 2.17
C LEU A 101 12.54 -8.55 1.99
N LYS A 102 13.00 -7.75 2.97
CA LYS A 102 14.34 -7.17 2.96
C LYS A 102 15.46 -8.22 2.96
N GLY A 103 15.22 -9.41 3.50
CA GLY A 103 16.16 -10.53 3.41
C GLY A 103 16.26 -11.14 2.01
N GLY A 104 15.22 -11.01 1.19
CA GLY A 104 15.15 -11.60 -0.16
C GLY A 104 15.48 -10.65 -1.31
N GLY A 105 15.54 -9.34 -1.08
CA GLY A 105 15.77 -8.35 -2.13
C GLY A 105 15.42 -6.91 -1.74
N LYS A 106 15.37 -6.02 -2.73
CA LYS A 106 15.03 -4.60 -2.51
C LYS A 106 13.54 -4.46 -2.25
N VAL A 107 13.16 -3.85 -1.13
CA VAL A 107 11.76 -3.49 -0.83
C VAL A 107 11.54 -2.03 -1.21
N THR A 108 10.54 -1.75 -2.03
CA THR A 108 10.09 -0.41 -2.40
C THR A 108 8.61 -0.27 -2.07
N LEU A 109 8.25 0.69 -1.22
CA LEU A 109 6.86 1.09 -1.05
C LEU A 109 6.44 1.83 -2.31
N TYR A 110 5.47 1.29 -3.03
CA TYR A 110 5.05 1.78 -4.34
C TYR A 110 3.58 2.19 -4.29
N SER A 111 3.33 3.41 -3.81
CA SER A 111 2.02 3.87 -3.38
C SER A 111 1.42 4.88 -4.37
N LEU A 112 0.12 4.78 -4.62
CA LEU A 112 -0.64 5.91 -5.16
C LEU A 112 -0.89 6.91 -4.01
N GLY A 113 -0.75 8.22 -4.26
CA GLY A 113 -1.02 9.22 -3.23
C GLY A 113 -0.65 10.64 -3.64
N ASP A 114 -1.07 11.58 -2.81
CA ASP A 114 -0.73 12.99 -2.94
C ASP A 114 0.61 13.34 -2.25
N ALA A 115 1.05 14.59 -2.38
CA ALA A 115 2.36 15.05 -1.90
C ALA A 115 2.42 15.35 -0.40
N HIS A 116 1.30 15.34 0.32
CA HIS A 116 1.22 15.81 1.70
C HIS A 116 0.61 14.78 2.65
N TYR A 117 -0.59 14.30 2.36
CA TYR A 117 -1.30 13.35 3.21
C TYR A 117 -0.71 11.94 3.10
N GLN A 118 -0.35 11.48 1.90
CA GLN A 118 0.29 10.16 1.76
C GLN A 118 1.62 10.05 2.54
N PRO A 119 2.59 11.00 2.43
CA PRO A 119 3.79 10.97 3.28
C PRO A 119 3.47 10.99 4.77
N THR A 120 2.48 11.79 5.20
CA THR A 120 2.06 11.85 6.61
C THR A 120 1.58 10.49 7.10
N LYS A 121 0.70 9.81 6.36
CA LYS A 121 0.24 8.45 6.71
C LYS A 121 1.41 7.48 6.81
N ILE A 122 2.29 7.46 5.81
CA ILE A 122 3.41 6.51 5.74
C ILE A 122 4.38 6.74 6.90
N ASN A 123 4.74 7.99 7.19
CA ASN A 123 5.61 8.32 8.31
C ASN A 123 4.95 8.02 9.67
N GLY A 124 3.70 8.48 9.87
CA GLY A 124 2.95 8.28 11.11
C GLY A 124 2.59 6.82 11.40
N SER A 125 2.50 5.97 10.38
CA SER A 125 2.31 4.53 10.53
C SER A 125 3.56 3.79 11.05
N GLY A 126 4.75 4.41 10.92
CA GLY A 126 6.03 3.79 11.20
C GLY A 126 6.60 2.92 10.07
N ILE A 127 5.85 2.71 8.97
CA ILE A 127 6.31 1.95 7.80
C ILE A 127 7.54 2.59 7.15
N GLU A 128 7.63 3.92 7.14
CA GLU A 128 8.81 4.62 6.62
C GLU A 128 10.11 4.19 7.33
N LYS A 129 10.07 4.06 8.65
CA LYS A 129 11.24 3.64 9.45
C LYS A 129 11.67 2.21 9.10
N LEU A 130 10.71 1.36 8.74
CA LEU A 130 10.98 -0.02 8.38
C LEU A 130 11.52 -0.17 6.96
N ILE A 131 11.09 0.65 6.01
CA ILE A 131 11.47 0.54 4.58
C ILE A 131 12.69 1.42 4.25
N GLY A 132 12.78 2.61 4.83
CA GLY A 132 13.75 3.66 4.51
C GLY A 132 13.19 4.64 3.48
N LYS A 133 13.41 5.94 3.71
CA LYS A 133 12.83 7.04 2.91
C LYS A 133 13.14 6.93 1.41
N ASP A 134 14.36 6.53 1.06
CA ASP A 134 14.82 6.42 -0.34
C ASP A 134 14.17 5.26 -1.11
N ASN A 135 13.43 4.40 -0.40
CA ASN A 135 12.70 3.27 -0.97
C ASN A 135 11.18 3.52 -0.98
N ILE A 136 10.75 4.77 -0.84
CA ILE A 136 9.34 5.15 -0.92
C ILE A 136 9.10 5.91 -2.21
N VAL A 137 8.19 5.38 -3.03
CA VAL A 137 7.77 5.96 -4.30
C VAL A 137 6.27 6.26 -4.19
N ILE A 138 5.93 7.54 -4.12
CA ILE A 138 4.56 8.03 -4.09
C ILE A 138 4.22 8.61 -5.47
N LEU A 139 3.14 8.13 -6.07
CA LEU A 139 2.76 8.45 -7.44
C LEU A 139 1.40 9.13 -7.50
N LYS A 140 1.31 10.21 -8.29
CA LYS A 140 0.03 10.81 -8.68
C LYS A 140 -0.74 9.96 -9.68
N ASN A 141 -0.03 9.26 -10.57
CA ASN A 141 -0.62 8.38 -11.57
C ASN A 141 0.15 7.06 -11.68
N LYS A 142 -0.18 6.13 -10.78
CA LYS A 142 0.41 4.78 -10.75
C LYS A 142 0.18 4.01 -12.05
N LYS A 143 -0.97 4.22 -12.72
CA LYS A 143 -1.29 3.56 -13.99
C LYS A 143 -0.29 3.93 -15.07
N THR A 144 0.07 5.20 -15.27
CA THR A 144 1.02 5.58 -16.33
C THR A 144 2.47 5.26 -15.94
N ALA A 145 2.84 5.44 -14.68
CA ALA A 145 4.22 5.27 -14.21
C ALA A 145 4.71 3.82 -14.10
N LEU A 146 3.80 2.85 -13.93
CA LEU A 146 4.16 1.45 -13.64
C LEU A 146 5.07 0.82 -14.69
N GLY A 147 4.79 1.02 -15.98
CA GLY A 147 5.60 0.44 -17.06
C GLY A 147 7.04 0.94 -17.01
N GLY A 148 7.24 2.26 -16.93
CA GLY A 148 8.56 2.87 -16.82
C GLY A 148 9.29 2.47 -15.55
N THR A 149 8.58 2.28 -14.42
CA THR A 149 9.17 1.83 -13.15
C THR A 149 9.73 0.41 -13.28
N ILE A 150 8.95 -0.51 -13.83
CA ILE A 150 9.38 -1.89 -14.09
C ILE A 150 10.62 -1.93 -14.98
N LEU A 151 10.60 -1.21 -16.10
CA LEU A 151 11.73 -1.16 -17.04
C LEU A 151 12.99 -0.58 -16.38
N LYS A 152 12.87 0.45 -15.53
CA LYS A 152 14.01 1.01 -14.78
C LYS A 152 14.63 0.00 -13.82
N PHE A 153 13.81 -0.79 -13.12
CA PHE A 153 14.33 -1.84 -12.24
C PHE A 153 15.04 -2.94 -13.04
N LYS A 154 14.47 -3.39 -14.16
CA LYS A 154 15.12 -4.37 -15.05
C LYS A 154 16.46 -3.86 -15.58
N ALA A 155 16.50 -2.61 -16.05
CA ALA A 155 17.73 -1.95 -16.50
C ALA A 155 18.78 -1.81 -15.38
N SER A 156 18.35 -1.74 -14.12
CA SER A 156 19.23 -1.72 -12.93
C SER A 156 19.64 -3.13 -12.44
N GLY A 157 19.39 -4.16 -13.26
CA GLY A 157 19.78 -5.55 -13.03
C GLY A 157 18.85 -6.34 -12.12
N TYR A 158 17.67 -5.83 -11.76
CA TYR A 158 16.65 -6.62 -11.04
C TYR A 158 15.91 -7.50 -12.06
N ASN A 159 16.19 -8.80 -12.05
CA ASN A 159 15.63 -9.72 -13.03
C ASN A 159 14.30 -10.34 -12.59
N GLN A 160 13.97 -10.30 -11.30
CA GLN A 160 12.68 -10.75 -10.75
C GLN A 160 11.96 -9.60 -10.03
N ILE A 161 10.76 -9.26 -10.51
CA ILE A 161 9.89 -8.27 -9.88
C ILE A 161 8.77 -9.02 -9.17
N ILE A 162 8.44 -8.58 -7.95
CA ILE A 162 7.31 -9.06 -7.18
C ILE A 162 6.46 -7.85 -6.82
N MET A 163 5.20 -7.82 -7.26
CA MET A 163 4.28 -6.73 -6.97
C MET A 163 3.14 -7.20 -6.09
N VAL A 164 2.92 -6.50 -4.97
CA VAL A 164 1.82 -6.76 -4.02
C VAL A 164 0.92 -5.53 -3.99
N ASP A 165 -0.35 -5.70 -4.29
CA ASP A 165 -1.31 -4.59 -4.43
C ASP A 165 -2.74 -5.08 -4.15
N ASP A 166 -3.59 -4.23 -3.58
CA ASP A 166 -5.00 -4.56 -3.35
C ASP A 166 -5.87 -4.40 -4.61
N ARG A 167 -5.34 -3.75 -5.65
CA ARG A 167 -6.07 -3.46 -6.89
C ARG A 167 -5.56 -4.31 -8.05
N ALA A 168 -6.29 -5.38 -8.35
CA ALA A 168 -6.00 -6.33 -9.42
C ALA A 168 -5.59 -5.70 -10.78
N HIS A 169 -6.23 -4.61 -11.21
CA HIS A 169 -5.88 -3.95 -12.48
C HIS A 169 -4.44 -3.38 -12.56
N PHE A 170 -3.78 -3.08 -11.44
CA PHE A 170 -2.36 -2.69 -11.44
C PHE A 170 -1.46 -3.90 -11.61
N LEU A 171 -1.81 -5.02 -10.97
CA LEU A 171 -1.12 -6.31 -11.12
C LEU A 171 -1.21 -6.83 -12.55
N GLU A 172 -2.40 -6.78 -13.15
CA GLU A 172 -2.59 -7.06 -14.58
C GLU A 172 -1.67 -6.24 -15.48
N LYS A 173 -1.57 -4.94 -15.19
CA LYS A 173 -0.69 -4.08 -15.96
C LYS A 173 0.78 -4.46 -15.75
N ALA A 174 1.19 -4.79 -14.53
CA ALA A 174 2.54 -5.25 -14.26
C ALA A 174 2.86 -6.52 -15.05
N LYS A 175 1.97 -7.52 -15.02
CA LYS A 175 2.11 -8.77 -15.76
C LYS A 175 2.18 -8.56 -17.28
N ARG A 176 1.38 -7.65 -17.84
CA ARG A 176 1.46 -7.30 -19.26
C ARG A 176 2.77 -6.62 -19.66
N VAL A 177 3.36 -5.82 -18.76
CA VAL A 177 4.64 -5.14 -19.01
C VAL A 177 5.81 -6.11 -18.88
N ASP A 178 5.78 -6.98 -17.88
CA ASP A 178 6.80 -8.00 -17.61
C ASP A 178 6.08 -9.31 -17.29
N PRO A 179 5.96 -10.25 -18.27
CA PRO A 179 5.35 -11.56 -18.04
C PRO A 179 5.99 -12.36 -16.90
N GLY A 180 7.26 -12.08 -16.59
CA GLY A 180 7.97 -12.69 -15.47
C GLY A 180 7.72 -12.03 -14.11
N CYS A 181 6.97 -10.93 -14.03
CA CYS A 181 6.60 -10.29 -12.77
C CYS A 181 5.71 -11.22 -11.96
N ILE A 182 6.05 -11.48 -10.69
CA ILE A 182 5.19 -12.22 -9.76
C ILE A 182 4.20 -11.24 -9.15
N THR A 183 2.91 -11.48 -9.35
CA THR A 183 1.82 -10.62 -8.90
C THR A 183 1.08 -11.26 -7.73
N VAL A 184 0.94 -10.51 -6.65
CA VAL A 184 0.20 -10.93 -5.47
C VAL A 184 -0.94 -9.96 -5.22
N TRP A 185 -2.17 -10.46 -5.33
CA TRP A 185 -3.36 -9.68 -5.03
C TRP A 185 -3.68 -9.75 -3.54
N PHE A 186 -3.49 -8.62 -2.85
CA PHE A 186 -3.89 -8.48 -1.46
C PHE A 186 -5.39 -8.10 -1.41
N ARG A 187 -6.27 -9.08 -1.52
CA ARG A 187 -7.71 -8.92 -1.69
C ARG A 187 -8.40 -8.41 -0.41
N PHE A 188 -8.24 -7.13 -0.14
CA PHE A 188 -8.80 -6.44 1.02
C PHE A 188 -9.49 -5.13 0.65
N GLY A 189 -10.33 -4.64 1.56
CA GLY A 189 -10.93 -3.31 1.47
C GLY A 189 -11.89 -3.12 0.31
N LYS A 190 -12.16 -1.86 -0.04
CA LYS A 190 -13.16 -1.47 -1.04
C LYS A 190 -12.95 -2.05 -2.45
N TYR A 191 -11.73 -2.49 -2.79
CA TYR A 191 -11.40 -3.03 -4.11
C TYR A 191 -11.47 -4.56 -4.18
N LYS A 192 -11.69 -5.27 -3.07
CA LYS A 192 -11.72 -6.75 -2.99
C LYS A 192 -12.69 -7.44 -3.96
N ASN A 193 -13.75 -6.75 -4.39
CA ASN A 193 -14.76 -7.29 -5.30
C ASN A 193 -14.55 -6.87 -6.77
N ILE A 194 -13.55 -6.04 -7.07
CA ILE A 194 -13.18 -5.68 -8.43
C ILE A 194 -12.18 -6.72 -8.94
N LEU A 195 -12.71 -7.80 -9.51
CA LEU A 195 -11.93 -8.93 -9.99
C LEU A 195 -10.99 -8.53 -11.14
N PRO A 196 -9.84 -9.21 -11.30
CA PRO A 196 -9.07 -9.11 -12.53
C PRO A 196 -9.94 -9.55 -13.72
N LYS A 197 -9.82 -8.83 -14.83
CA LYS A 197 -10.27 -9.23 -16.16
C LYS A 197 -9.55 -10.48 -16.65
N ASP A 198 -8.27 -10.60 -16.33
CA ASP A 198 -7.46 -11.78 -16.66
C ASP A 198 -6.94 -12.43 -15.38
N LYS A 199 -7.52 -13.58 -14.99
CA LYS A 199 -7.13 -14.30 -13.77
C LYS A 199 -5.70 -14.83 -13.84
N ILE A 200 -5.16 -15.13 -15.02
CA ILE A 200 -3.79 -15.62 -15.20
C ILE A 200 -2.77 -14.53 -14.81
N SER A 201 -3.20 -13.28 -14.77
CA SER A 201 -2.36 -12.17 -14.35
C SER A 201 -2.09 -12.08 -12.85
N ILE A 202 -2.73 -12.94 -12.02
CA ILE A 202 -2.55 -13.01 -10.57
C ILE A 202 -1.92 -14.36 -10.22
N ASP A 203 -0.68 -14.37 -9.74
CA ASP A 203 -0.01 -15.62 -9.34
C ASP A 203 -0.44 -16.10 -7.95
N TYR A 204 -0.81 -15.17 -7.07
CA TYR A 204 -1.26 -15.50 -5.73
C TYR A 204 -2.29 -14.48 -5.21
N GLU A 205 -3.31 -14.97 -4.52
CA GLU A 205 -4.34 -14.17 -3.85
C GLU A 205 -4.23 -14.39 -2.34
N THR A 206 -4.34 -13.31 -1.58
CA THR A 206 -4.32 -13.36 -0.12
C THR A 206 -5.02 -12.16 0.47
N ASP A 207 -5.49 -12.25 1.71
CA ASP A 207 -6.11 -11.17 2.47
C ASP A 207 -5.34 -10.84 3.76
N SER A 208 -4.19 -11.49 3.97
CA SER A 208 -3.41 -11.34 5.20
C SER A 208 -1.90 -11.35 4.95
N SER A 209 -1.18 -10.58 5.77
CA SER A 209 0.29 -10.56 5.73
C SER A 209 0.90 -11.92 6.12
N GLU A 210 0.20 -12.73 6.91
CA GLU A 210 0.67 -14.05 7.33
C GLU A 210 0.69 -15.07 6.18
N ASN A 211 -0.41 -15.17 5.45
CA ASN A 211 -0.50 -16.01 4.26
C ASN A 211 0.49 -15.55 3.18
N LEU A 212 0.64 -14.23 3.01
CA LEU A 212 1.66 -13.66 2.14
C LEU A 212 3.07 -14.09 2.52
N ILE A 213 3.42 -14.00 3.81
CA ILE A 213 4.72 -14.47 4.33
C ILE A 213 4.92 -15.96 3.99
N HIS A 214 3.90 -16.80 4.22
CA HIS A 214 3.98 -18.23 3.92
C HIS A 214 4.25 -18.48 2.44
N TYR A 215 3.47 -17.86 1.55
CA TYR A 215 3.63 -18.01 0.11
C TYR A 215 5.04 -17.60 -0.36
N LEU A 216 5.51 -16.44 0.09
CA LEU A 216 6.79 -15.92 -0.34
C LEU A 216 7.99 -16.76 0.12
N LYS A 217 7.91 -17.35 1.32
CA LYS A 217 8.96 -18.24 1.83
C LYS A 217 9.05 -19.54 1.03
N ASN A 218 7.90 -20.14 0.74
CA ASN A 218 7.82 -21.50 0.23
C ASN A 218 7.81 -21.59 -1.30
N PHE A 219 7.28 -20.59 -1.99
CA PHE A 219 7.02 -20.66 -3.44
C PHE A 219 7.80 -19.62 -4.25
N VAL A 220 8.15 -18.47 -3.66
CA VAL A 220 9.02 -17.46 -4.30
C VAL A 220 10.49 -17.65 -3.90
N GLY A 221 10.75 -18.53 -2.92
CA GLY A 221 12.09 -18.88 -2.47
C GLY A 221 12.80 -17.73 -1.76
N ILE A 222 12.07 -16.85 -1.06
CA ILE A 222 12.68 -15.77 -0.25
C ILE A 222 13.65 -16.33 0.81
N LEU A 223 13.52 -17.61 1.18
CA LEU A 223 14.36 -18.28 2.19
C LEU A 223 15.20 -19.49 1.68
N SER A 224 15.20 -19.82 0.39
CA SER A 224 15.93 -20.98 -0.15
C SER A 224 17.22 -20.49 -0.84
N GLN A 225 18.48 -20.77 -0.46
CA GLN A 225 19.09 -21.97 0.14
C GLN A 225 20.12 -21.72 1.27
N ARG A 226 20.35 -20.47 1.70
CA ARG A 226 21.42 -20.18 2.70
C ARG A 226 21.14 -20.72 4.11
N ASN A 227 19.88 -20.78 4.54
CA ASN A 227 19.52 -21.22 5.90
C ASN A 227 19.18 -22.72 6.03
N ILE A 228 19.13 -23.46 4.92
CA ILE A 228 18.90 -24.91 4.98
C ILE A 228 20.20 -25.63 5.33
N LYS A 229 21.37 -25.13 4.89
CA LYS A 229 22.66 -25.73 5.27
C LYS A 229 23.05 -25.46 6.73
N GLU A 230 22.74 -24.29 7.27
CA GLU A 230 23.05 -23.96 8.68
C GLU A 230 22.18 -24.70 9.69
N ASN A 231 20.95 -25.12 9.33
CA ASN A 231 20.11 -25.92 10.22
C ASN A 231 20.34 -27.44 10.12
N ILE A 232 21.08 -27.92 9.10
CA ILE A 232 21.44 -29.34 8.99
C ILE A 232 22.74 -29.65 9.77
N SER A 233 23.60 -28.66 10.01
CA SER A 233 24.79 -28.80 10.87
C SER A 233 24.50 -28.74 12.38
N ILE A 234 23.32 -28.27 12.80
CA ILE A 234 22.91 -28.21 14.23
C ILE A 234 22.13 -29.46 14.66
N LEU A 235 21.87 -30.40 13.73
CA LEU A 235 21.22 -31.69 14.01
C LEU A 235 22.18 -32.89 13.85
N ARG A 236 23.49 -32.62 13.81
CA ARG A 236 24.54 -33.63 13.86
C ARG A 236 25.63 -33.22 14.84
N GLU A 237 25.25 -33.09 16.11
CA GLU A 237 26.11 -33.21 17.29
C GLU A 237 25.23 -33.50 18.51
#